data_AF-A0A162FXP8-F1
#
_entry.id   AF-A0A162FXP8-F1
#
_cell.length_a   1.000
_cell.length_b   1.000
_cell.length_c   1.000
_cell.angle_alpha   90.00
_cell.angle_beta   90.00
_cell.angle_gamma   90.00
#
_symmetry.space_group_name_H-M   'P 1'
#
loop_
_entity.id
_entity.type
_entity.pdbx_description
1 polymer ?
#
loop_
_entity_poly.entity_id
_entity_poly.type
_entity_poly.pdbx_seq_one_letter_code
_entity_poly.pdbx_strand_id
1 'polypeptide(L)'
;MNSQDFLTLNLVGAGAFIFWYLLSRGGSRRPTQLNMGAKDSAPPLITAEEPPPALEPSRRHPDLTQAKVKSLNVMFNYNGHTWDAYEVLGVPAGASIKLVTEAYHVALRRCDKESMEFIETAYRAILNKGA
;
A
#
# COMPACT_ATOMS: atom_id res chain seq x y z
N MET A 1 -16.76 54.15 4.17
CA MET A 1 -15.50 53.38 4.27
C MET A 1 -14.57 53.83 3.16
N ASN A 2 -13.30 54.11 3.46
CA ASN A 2 -12.29 54.32 2.43
C ASN A 2 -11.99 52.98 1.76
N SER A 3 -11.84 52.96 0.44
CA SER A 3 -11.52 51.74 -0.31
C SER A 3 -10.15 51.18 0.08
N GLN A 4 -9.23 52.05 0.54
CA GLN A 4 -7.94 51.64 1.10
C GLN A 4 -8.11 50.81 2.38
N ASP A 5 -8.97 51.23 3.31
CA ASP A 5 -9.22 50.49 4.56
C ASP A 5 -9.79 49.09 4.28
N PHE A 6 -10.71 48.99 3.31
CA PHE A 6 -11.30 47.71 2.92
C PHE A 6 -10.26 46.77 2.30
N LEU A 7 -9.37 47.30 1.45
CA LEU A 7 -8.31 46.51 0.83
C LEU A 7 -7.28 46.04 1.85
N THR A 8 -6.86 46.91 2.79
CA THR A 8 -5.92 46.56 3.85
C THR A 8 -6.49 45.49 4.78
N LEU A 9 -7.77 45.58 5.16
CA LEU A 9 -8.43 44.60 6.01
C LEU A 9 -8.44 43.20 5.38
N ASN A 10 -8.77 43.10 4.10
CA ASN A 10 -8.79 41.83 3.37
C ASN A 10 -7.38 41.25 3.20
N LEU A 11 -6.38 42.10 2.92
CA LEU A 11 -5.00 41.65 2.75
C LEU A 11 -4.43 41.07 4.05
N VAL A 12 -4.68 41.75 5.17
CA VAL A 12 -4.25 41.29 6.51
C VAL A 12 -5.00 40.01 6.89
N GLY A 13 -6.31 39.94 6.65
CA GLY A 13 -7.11 38.75 6.92
C GLY A 13 -6.64 37.53 6.12
N ALA A 14 -6.41 37.70 4.81
CA ALA A 14 -5.91 36.63 3.96
C ALA A 14 -4.50 36.18 4.36
N GLY A 15 -3.61 37.13 4.69
CA GLY A 15 -2.27 36.84 5.18
C GLY A 15 -2.28 36.04 6.49
N ALA A 16 -3.11 36.46 7.45
CA ALA A 16 -3.27 35.75 8.72
C ALA A 16 -3.85 34.34 8.53
N PHE A 17 -4.82 34.18 7.63
CA PHE A 17 -5.41 32.88 7.31
C PHE A 17 -4.39 31.91 6.70
N ILE A 18 -3.61 32.36 5.72
CA ILE A 18 -2.56 31.56 5.09
C ILE A 18 -1.50 31.16 6.12
N PHE A 19 -1.07 32.11 6.95
CA PHE A 19 -0.08 31.86 8.00
C PHE A 19 -0.57 30.82 9.02
N TRP A 20 -1.82 30.97 9.50
CA TRP A 20 -2.45 30.01 10.40
C TRP A 20 -2.58 28.61 9.77
N TYR A 21 -2.97 28.55 8.49
CA TYR A 21 -3.13 27.28 7.77
C TYR A 21 -1.81 26.52 7.61
N LEU A 22 -0.73 27.23 7.32
CA LEU A 22 0.61 26.64 7.19
C LEU A 22 1.11 26.09 8.53
N LEU A 23 0.89 26.82 9.64
CA LEU A 23 1.23 26.34 10.98
C LEU A 23 0.39 25.14 11.42
N SER A 24 -0.89 25.12 11.05
CA SER A 24 -1.83 24.06 11.43
C SER A 24 -1.59 22.73 10.71
N ARG A 25 -0.83 22.72 9.61
CA ARG A 25 -0.51 21.49 8.85
C ARG A 25 0.61 20.64 9.44
N GLY A 26 1.28 21.10 10.50
CA GLY A 26 2.51 20.48 11.04
C GLY A 26 2.37 19.25 11.93
N GLY A 27 1.22 18.56 11.96
CA GLY A 27 1.04 17.37 12.78
C GLY A 27 1.52 16.10 12.07
N SER A 28 2.72 15.61 12.37
CA SER A 28 3.15 14.27 11.98
C SER A 28 2.19 13.25 12.62
N ARG A 29 1.24 12.73 11.83
CA ARG A 29 0.38 11.63 12.24
C ARG A 29 1.28 10.42 12.48
N ARG A 30 1.58 10.14 13.75
CA ARG A 30 2.29 8.92 14.11
C ARG A 30 1.46 7.73 13.63
N PRO A 31 2.09 6.71 13.04
CA PRO A 31 1.39 5.48 12.69
C PRO A 31 0.78 4.90 13.96
N THR A 32 -0.50 4.51 13.90
CA THR A 32 -1.17 3.80 15.00
C THR A 32 -0.36 2.54 15.30
N GLN A 33 0.21 2.44 16.49
CA GLN A 33 0.95 1.24 16.87
C GLN A 33 -0.05 0.11 17.14
N LEU A 34 0.09 -0.97 16.36
CA LEU A 34 -0.66 -2.20 16.57
C LEU A 34 -0.14 -2.88 17.84
N ASN A 35 -0.98 -2.99 18.86
CA ASN A 35 -0.64 -3.69 20.09
C ASN A 35 -0.69 -5.21 19.86
N MET A 36 0.46 -5.84 19.58
CA MET A 36 0.57 -7.29 19.37
C MET A 36 0.33 -8.12 20.65
N GLY A 37 0.26 -7.46 21.83
CA GLY A 37 -0.05 -8.10 23.10
C GLY A 37 -1.53 -8.04 23.49
N ALA A 38 -2.38 -7.43 22.66
CA ALA A 38 -3.81 -7.43 22.91
C ALA A 38 -4.35 -8.85 22.71
N LYS A 39 -4.80 -9.49 23.81
CA LYS A 39 -5.56 -10.73 23.73
C LYS A 39 -6.81 -10.44 22.90
N ASP A 40 -6.95 -11.12 21.77
CA ASP A 40 -8.14 -11.04 20.91
C ASP A 40 -9.38 -11.20 21.77
N SER A 41 -10.00 -10.07 22.11
CA SER A 41 -11.22 -10.01 22.92
C SER A 41 -12.46 -10.09 22.02
N ALA A 42 -12.29 -10.61 20.81
CA ALA A 42 -13.40 -10.94 19.94
C ALA A 42 -14.16 -12.12 20.57
N PRO A 43 -15.46 -11.96 20.88
CA PRO A 43 -16.26 -13.08 21.33
C PRO A 43 -16.26 -14.14 20.23
N PRO A 44 -15.99 -15.43 20.54
CA PRO A 44 -16.05 -16.49 19.56
C PRO A 44 -17.52 -16.65 19.11
N LEU A 45 -17.85 -16.06 17.97
CA LEU A 45 -19.04 -16.42 17.21
C LEU A 45 -18.72 -17.76 16.54
N ILE A 46 -19.46 -18.80 16.93
CA ILE A 46 -19.45 -20.19 16.44
C ILE A 46 -18.82 -21.17 17.45
N THR A 47 -19.68 -21.73 18.30
CA THR A 47 -19.51 -23.03 18.95
C THR A 47 -19.48 -24.10 17.85
N ALA A 48 -18.29 -24.54 17.45
CA ALA A 48 -18.12 -25.72 16.61
C ALA A 48 -18.11 -26.97 17.50
N GLU A 49 -19.03 -27.88 17.21
CA GLU A 49 -19.10 -29.23 17.76
C GLU A 49 -17.80 -30.00 17.47
N GLU A 50 -17.28 -30.67 18.50
CA GLU A 50 -16.01 -31.36 18.58
C GLU A 50 -15.97 -32.64 17.72
N PRO A 51 -15.06 -32.77 16.74
CA PRO A 51 -14.74 -34.07 16.14
C PRO A 51 -13.59 -34.77 16.91
N PRO A 52 -13.57 -36.12 16.92
CA PRO A 52 -12.77 -36.96 17.83
C PRO A 52 -11.24 -36.87 17.62
N PRO A 53 -10.43 -37.30 18.61
CA PRO A 53 -8.99 -37.04 18.66
C PRO A 53 -8.23 -37.86 17.62
N ALA A 54 -7.90 -37.23 16.50
CA ALA A 54 -6.95 -37.76 15.52
C ALA A 54 -5.57 -37.12 15.73
N LEU A 55 -4.71 -37.87 16.42
CA LEU A 55 -3.24 -37.90 16.33
C LEU A 55 -2.57 -36.61 15.81
N GLU A 56 -2.06 -35.80 16.74
CA GLU A 56 -1.11 -34.73 16.43
C GLU A 56 0.13 -35.30 15.72
N PRO A 57 0.45 -34.88 14.47
CA PRO A 57 1.81 -35.02 14.00
C PRO A 57 2.64 -33.99 14.76
N SER A 58 3.39 -34.49 15.73
CA SER A 58 4.53 -33.82 16.36
C SER A 58 5.38 -33.10 15.30
N ARG A 59 5.12 -31.83 15.05
CA ARG A 59 6.01 -30.95 14.29
C ARG A 59 6.83 -30.16 15.28
N ARG A 60 7.88 -30.82 15.79
CA ARG A 60 9.06 -30.11 16.28
C ARG A 60 9.58 -29.26 15.12
N HIS A 61 9.31 -27.95 15.15
CA HIS A 61 9.97 -27.03 14.24
C HIS A 61 11.36 -26.74 14.82
N PRO A 62 12.45 -27.19 14.18
CA PRO A 62 13.77 -26.74 14.56
C PRO A 62 13.87 -25.25 14.19
N ASP A 63 14.30 -24.48 15.17
CA ASP A 63 14.62 -23.06 15.11
C ASP A 63 15.86 -22.84 14.22
N LEU A 64 15.70 -23.10 12.92
CA LEU A 64 16.76 -22.98 11.93
C LEU A 64 16.45 -21.78 11.05
N THR A 65 17.07 -20.66 11.42
CA THR A 65 17.20 -19.44 10.63
C THR A 65 15.88 -18.82 10.21
N GLN A 66 15.54 -17.66 10.77
CA GLN A 66 14.62 -16.72 10.10
C GLN A 66 15.24 -16.34 8.74
N ALA A 67 15.10 -17.20 7.74
CA ALA A 67 15.16 -16.80 6.35
C ALA A 67 14.03 -15.79 6.22
N LYS A 68 14.39 -14.51 6.31
CA LYS A 68 13.50 -13.37 6.10
C LYS A 68 12.66 -13.72 4.87
N VAL A 69 11.40 -14.08 5.09
CA VAL A 69 10.48 -14.48 4.02
C VAL A 69 10.35 -13.23 3.16
N LYS A 70 11.14 -13.16 2.08
CA LYS A 70 11.17 -12.00 1.21
C LYS A 70 9.83 -12.01 0.50
N SER A 71 8.96 -11.06 0.87
CA SER A 71 7.75 -10.80 0.11
C SER A 71 8.17 -10.50 -1.33
N LEU A 72 7.90 -11.47 -2.23
CA LEU A 72 8.23 -11.36 -3.64
C LEU A 72 7.33 -10.37 -4.36
N ASN A 73 6.24 -9.96 -3.73
CA ASN A 73 5.33 -8.93 -4.23
C ASN A 73 6.03 -7.57 -4.35
N VAL A 74 5.60 -6.80 -5.35
CA VAL A 74 6.06 -5.45 -5.63
C VAL A 74 4.84 -4.56 -5.53
N MET A 75 4.83 -3.65 -4.57
CA MET A 75 3.75 -2.68 -4.42
C MET A 75 4.18 -1.35 -5.06
N PHE A 76 3.28 -0.71 -5.80
CA PHE A 76 3.48 0.65 -6.32
C PHE A 76 2.24 1.51 -6.07
N ASN A 77 2.42 2.84 -6.07
CA ASN A 77 1.32 3.78 -5.90
C ASN A 77 0.99 4.44 -7.24
N TYR A 78 -0.28 4.45 -7.62
CA TYR A 78 -0.79 5.11 -8.80
C TYR A 78 -2.12 5.78 -8.48
N ASN A 79 -2.25 7.07 -8.81
CA ASN A 79 -3.43 7.89 -8.49
C ASN A 79 -3.85 7.85 -7.01
N GLY A 80 -2.90 7.71 -6.08
CA GLY A 80 -3.17 7.65 -4.64
C GLY A 80 -3.58 6.26 -4.13
N HIS A 81 -3.65 5.26 -5.00
CA HIS A 81 -3.97 3.88 -4.66
C HIS A 81 -2.71 2.99 -4.71
N THR A 82 -2.58 2.06 -3.77
CA THR A 82 -1.51 1.06 -3.76
C THR A 82 -1.96 -0.21 -4.48
N TRP A 83 -1.12 -0.70 -5.39
CA TRP A 83 -1.40 -1.85 -6.26
C TRP A 83 -0.24 -2.85 -6.26
N ASP A 84 -0.52 -4.13 -6.46
CA ASP A 84 0.49 -5.17 -6.71
C ASP A 84 0.84 -5.22 -8.21
N ALA A 85 2.12 -5.00 -8.53
CA ALA A 85 2.59 -4.96 -9.91
C ALA A 85 2.47 -6.30 -10.65
N TYR A 86 2.63 -7.43 -9.95
CA TYR A 86 2.51 -8.74 -10.57
C TYR A 86 1.04 -9.07 -10.87
N GLU A 87 0.12 -8.67 -9.99
CA GLU A 87 -1.32 -8.82 -10.20
C GLU A 87 -1.81 -7.96 -11.37
N VAL A 88 -1.35 -6.70 -11.45
CA VAL A 88 -1.69 -5.79 -12.56
C VAL A 88 -1.26 -6.36 -13.92
N LEU A 89 -0.09 -7.02 -13.99
CA LEU A 89 0.38 -7.67 -15.20
C LEU A 89 -0.17 -9.09 -15.40
N GLY A 90 -0.94 -9.62 -14.45
CA GLY A 90 -1.54 -10.96 -14.52
C GLY A 90 -0.53 -12.11 -14.41
N VAL A 91 0.57 -11.90 -13.69
CA VAL A 91 1.67 -12.87 -13.56
C VAL A 91 1.89 -13.26 -12.09
N PRO A 92 2.43 -14.45 -11.79
CA PRO A 92 2.70 -14.83 -10.41
C PRO A 92 3.81 -13.97 -9.78
N ALA A 93 3.71 -13.73 -8.47
CA ALA A 93 4.72 -12.98 -7.73
C ALA A 93 6.10 -13.64 -7.85
N GLY A 94 7.12 -12.83 -8.15
CA GLY A 94 8.48 -13.32 -8.38
C GLY A 94 8.69 -14.00 -9.74
N ALA A 95 7.77 -13.84 -10.69
CA ALA A 95 7.98 -14.27 -12.07
C ALA A 95 9.28 -13.71 -12.66
N SER A 96 9.94 -14.49 -13.52
CA SER A 96 11.15 -14.08 -14.21
C SER A 96 10.90 -12.85 -15.08
N ILE A 97 11.92 -12.01 -15.26
CA ILE A 97 11.76 -10.76 -16.01
C ILE A 97 11.29 -11.00 -17.45
N LYS A 98 11.69 -12.12 -18.08
CA LYS A 98 11.25 -12.49 -19.43
C LYS A 98 9.73 -12.64 -19.50
N LEU A 99 9.14 -13.34 -18.54
CA LEU A 99 7.70 -13.57 -18.44
C LEU A 99 6.96 -12.26 -18.18
N VAL A 100 7.51 -11.40 -17.30
CA VAL A 100 6.96 -10.07 -17.02
C VAL A 100 6.96 -9.18 -18.29
N THR A 101 8.05 -9.20 -19.07
CA THR A 101 8.15 -8.45 -20.33
C THR A 101 7.18 -8.95 -21.39
N GLU A 102 7.01 -10.27 -21.52
CA GLU A 102 6.00 -10.86 -22.41
C GLU A 102 4.58 -10.44 -22.01
N ALA A 103 4.24 -10.53 -20.72
CA ALA A 103 2.95 -10.11 -20.20
C ALA A 103 2.70 -8.60 -20.42
N TYR A 104 3.73 -7.76 -20.22
CA TYR A 104 3.68 -6.34 -20.50
C TYR A 104 3.34 -6.05 -21.97
N HIS A 105 4.00 -6.72 -22.92
CA HIS A 105 3.71 -6.57 -24.35
C HIS A 105 2.31 -7.06 -24.74
N VAL A 106 1.78 -8.08 -24.05
CA VAL A 106 0.41 -8.54 -24.27
C VAL A 106 -0.59 -7.53 -23.70
N ALA A 107 -0.33 -6.98 -22.50
CA ALA A 107 -1.15 -5.96 -21.87
C ALA A 107 -1.23 -4.70 -22.74
N LEU A 108 -0.10 -4.19 -23.24
CA LEU A 108 -0.03 -3.03 -24.13
C LEU A 108 -0.89 -3.15 -25.40
N ARG A 109 -1.07 -4.37 -25.92
CA ARG A 109 -1.91 -4.59 -27.11
C ARG A 109 -3.40 -4.59 -26.79
N ARG A 110 -3.77 -4.86 -25.55
CA ARG A 110 -5.16 -5.03 -25.11
C ARG A 110 -5.72 -3.80 -24.42
N CYS A 111 -4.86 -2.98 -23.82
CA CYS A 111 -5.28 -1.82 -23.06
C CYS A 111 -5.46 -0.56 -23.93
N ASP A 112 -6.40 0.26 -23.50
CA ASP A 112 -6.65 1.63 -23.93
C ASP A 112 -5.51 2.58 -23.56
N LYS A 113 -5.47 3.74 -24.23
CA LYS A 113 -4.36 4.71 -24.10
C LYS A 113 -4.17 5.23 -22.67
N GLU A 114 -5.25 5.40 -21.92
CA GLU A 114 -5.21 5.92 -20.55
C GLU A 114 -4.62 4.89 -19.57
N SER A 115 -4.85 3.61 -19.82
CA SER A 115 -4.36 2.50 -19.00
C SER A 115 -2.87 2.17 -19.26
N MET A 116 -2.27 2.69 -20.33
CA MET A 116 -0.86 2.42 -20.66
C MET A 116 0.10 2.91 -19.58
N GLU A 117 -0.11 4.13 -19.05
CA GLU A 117 0.76 4.68 -18.00
C GLU A 117 0.72 3.84 -16.72
N PHE A 118 -0.45 3.30 -16.39
CA PHE A 118 -0.64 2.42 -15.24
C PHE A 118 0.15 1.11 -15.40
N ILE A 119 0.00 0.46 -16.55
CA ILE A 119 0.70 -0.79 -16.89
C ILE A 119 2.22 -0.57 -16.96
N GLU A 120 2.66 0.55 -17.53
CA GLU A 120 4.08 0.93 -17.57
C GLU A 120 4.65 1.16 -16.17
N THR A 121 3.89 1.81 -15.28
CA THR A 121 4.30 2.04 -13.90
C THR A 121 4.47 0.72 -13.15
N ALA A 122 3.56 -0.23 -13.34
CA ALA A 122 3.66 -1.57 -12.77
C ALA A 122 4.95 -2.29 -13.25
N TYR A 123 5.21 -2.26 -14.56
CA TYR A 123 6.41 -2.86 -15.15
C TYR A 123 7.71 -2.25 -14.61
N ARG A 124 7.77 -0.91 -14.53
CA ARG A 124 8.92 -0.18 -13.97
C ARG A 124 9.16 -0.51 -12.50
N ALA A 125 8.09 -0.67 -11.71
CA ALA A 125 8.21 -1.04 -10.30
C ALA A 125 8.89 -2.41 -10.12
N ILE A 126 8.59 -3.38 -10.98
CA ILE A 126 9.21 -4.71 -10.95
C ILE A 126 10.69 -4.64 -11.34
N LEU A 127 11.03 -3.87 -12.37
CA LEU A 127 12.43 -3.69 -12.81
C LEU A 127 13.29 -3.08 -11.70
N ASN A 128 12.79 -2.05 -11.02
CA ASN A 128 13.52 -1.36 -9.95
C ASN A 128 13.75 -2.22 -8.70
N LYS A 129 12.96 -3.29 -8.50
CA LYS A 129 13.21 -4.25 -7.40
C LYS A 129 14.35 -5.21 -7.69
N GLY A 130 14.61 -5.49 -8.96
CA GLY A 130 15.64 -6.44 -9.39
C GLY A 130 17.06 -5.85 -9.50
N ALA A 131 17.17 -4.52 -9.46
CA ALA A 131 18.43 -3.77 -9.40
C ALA A 131 18.89 -3.59 -7.95
#